data_AF-A0A7L2VNU3-F1
#
_entry.id   AF-A0A7L2VNU3-F1
#
_cell.length_a   1.000
_cell.length_b   1.000
_cell.length_c   1.000
_cell.angle_alpha   90.00
_cell.angle_beta   90.00
_cell.angle_gamma   90.00
#
_symmetry.space_group_name_H-M   'P 1'
#
loop_
_entity.id
_entity.type
_entity.pdbx_description
1 polymer ?
#
loop_
_entity_poly.entity_id
_entity_poly.type
_entity_poly.pdbx_seq_one_letter_code
_entity_poly.pdbx_strand_id
1 'polypeptide(L)'
;RWVLNLQCKGSRNFLSALRRAVEVDFKDKDKHKSQGLYLLITGIPDQEAHTLSAYVAEVCRGFDLQLHICLFSVVEDVGSRGVLPARYANPAETASALKEIVQAAKGRFHWFGEAGIFESDDITIIVSEMEKANNYSQKCAFLVESLKQRA
;
A
#
# COMPACT_ATOMS: atom_id res chain seq x y z
N ARG A 1 10.20 26.10 -11.95
CA ARG A 1 9.97 24.71 -11.47
C ARG A 1 10.75 24.50 -10.17
N TRP A 2 10.33 25.16 -9.08
CA TRP A 2 11.11 25.25 -7.84
C TRP A 2 11.18 23.91 -7.07
N VAL A 3 10.12 23.11 -7.16
CA VAL A 3 10.02 21.81 -6.48
C VAL A 3 11.07 20.80 -6.95
N LEU A 4 11.49 20.87 -8.23
CA LEU A 4 12.52 19.98 -8.78
C LEU A 4 13.94 20.31 -8.31
N ASN A 5 14.14 21.48 -7.71
CA ASN A 5 15.42 21.90 -7.16
C ASN A 5 15.54 21.54 -5.67
N LEU A 6 14.51 20.95 -5.08
CA LEU A 6 14.56 20.48 -3.69
C LEU A 6 15.37 19.20 -3.64
N GLN A 7 16.41 19.18 -2.82
CA GLN A 7 17.12 17.96 -2.48
C GLN A 7 16.40 17.24 -1.35
N CYS A 8 16.33 15.91 -1.41
CA CYS A 8 15.86 15.08 -0.31
C CYS A 8 16.70 15.38 0.94
N LYS A 9 16.03 15.74 2.04
CA LYS A 9 16.66 16.04 3.34
C LYS A 9 15.81 15.46 4.46
N GLY A 10 16.44 15.22 5.61
CA GLY A 10 15.78 14.63 6.77
C GLY A 10 15.89 13.11 6.82
N SER A 11 15.07 12.52 7.68
CA SER A 11 15.04 11.07 7.92
C SER A 11 13.67 10.50 7.54
N ARG A 12 13.53 9.17 7.50
CA ARG A 12 12.25 8.48 7.25
C ARG A 12 11.55 8.17 8.56
N ASN A 13 11.40 9.20 9.42
CA ASN A 13 10.74 9.10 10.72
C ASN A 13 9.22 9.04 10.53
N PHE A 14 8.75 7.88 10.09
CA PHE A 14 7.34 7.64 9.79
C PHE A 14 6.48 7.73 11.04
N LEU A 15 6.92 7.20 12.18
CA LEU A 15 6.12 7.21 13.41
C LEU A 15 5.72 8.62 13.84
N SER A 16 6.65 9.58 13.77
CA SER A 16 6.38 10.96 14.16
C SER A 16 5.45 11.67 13.17
N ALA A 17 5.63 11.41 11.87
CA ALA A 17 4.75 11.94 10.83
C ALA A 17 3.32 11.40 10.99
N LEU A 18 3.19 10.09 11.26
CA LEU A 18 1.90 9.43 11.46
C LEU A 18 1.19 9.94 12.72
N ARG A 19 1.89 10.07 13.85
CA ARG A 19 1.35 10.67 15.08
C ARG A 19 0.77 12.05 14.81
N ARG A 20 1.56 12.90 14.15
CA ARG A 20 1.12 14.25 13.82
C ARG A 20 -0.13 14.25 12.94
N ALA A 21 -0.16 13.45 11.88
CA ALA A 21 -1.34 13.36 11.01
C ALA A 21 -2.58 12.94 11.83
N VAL A 22 -2.45 11.82 12.55
CA VAL A 22 -3.54 11.19 13.34
C VAL A 22 -4.06 12.10 14.46
N GLU A 23 -3.18 12.80 15.18
CA GLU A 23 -3.54 13.57 16.37
C GLU A 23 -3.93 15.02 16.05
N VAL A 24 -3.35 15.61 14.99
CA VAL A 24 -3.51 17.05 14.69
C VAL A 24 -4.42 17.30 13.50
N ASP A 25 -4.30 16.52 12.43
CA ASP A 25 -4.95 16.81 11.15
C ASP A 25 -6.31 16.11 11.01
N PHE A 26 -6.49 14.99 11.71
CA PHE A 26 -7.75 14.27 11.77
C PHE A 26 -8.65 14.76 12.94
N LYS A 27 -8.81 16.07 13.11
CA LYS A 27 -9.69 16.65 14.15
C LYS A 27 -11.19 16.41 13.90
N ASP A 28 -11.55 16.10 12.66
CA ASP A 28 -12.92 15.84 12.22
C ASP A 28 -13.22 14.33 12.01
N LYS A 29 -12.52 13.45 12.75
CA LYS A 29 -12.69 11.98 12.64
C LYS A 29 -14.14 11.53 12.70
N ASP A 30 -14.92 12.15 13.58
CA ASP A 30 -16.31 11.77 13.84
C ASP A 30 -17.28 12.18 12.71
N LYS A 31 -16.83 13.00 11.75
CA LYS A 31 -17.67 13.48 10.64
C LYS A 31 -17.72 12.53 9.45
N HIS A 32 -16.78 11.59 9.34
CA HIS A 32 -16.71 10.67 8.20
C HIS A 32 -16.73 9.22 8.67
N LYS A 33 -17.60 8.42 8.04
CA LYS A 33 -17.79 6.99 8.37
C LYS A 33 -16.56 6.13 8.10
N SER A 34 -15.74 6.48 7.12
CA SER A 34 -14.56 5.74 6.69
C SER A 34 -13.50 6.70 6.16
N GLN A 35 -12.23 6.48 6.50
CA GLN A 35 -11.12 7.36 6.17
C GLN A 35 -9.90 6.53 5.74
N GLY A 36 -9.11 7.08 4.82
CA GLY A 36 -7.89 6.45 4.31
C GLY A 36 -6.71 7.39 4.41
N LEU A 37 -5.59 6.91 4.96
CA LEU A 37 -4.30 7.58 4.93
C LEU A 37 -3.41 6.91 3.88
N TYR A 38 -2.76 7.70 3.05
CA TYR A 38 -1.82 7.21 2.03
C TYR A 38 -0.40 7.61 2.38
N LEU A 39 0.47 6.63 2.58
CA LEU A 39 1.91 6.83 2.73
C LEU A 39 2.60 6.58 1.39
N LEU A 40 3.23 7.63 0.85
CA LEU A 40 4.12 7.53 -0.31
C LEU A 40 5.56 7.47 0.19
N ILE A 41 6.25 6.36 -0.05
CA ILE A 41 7.59 6.12 0.49
C ILE A 41 8.50 5.43 -0.53
N THR A 42 9.80 5.69 -0.46
CA THR A 42 10.80 5.13 -1.39
C THR A 42 11.78 4.15 -0.73
N GLY A 43 11.66 3.92 0.58
CA GLY A 43 12.57 3.04 1.31
C GLY A 43 12.06 2.72 2.71
N ILE A 44 12.83 1.90 3.44
CA ILE A 44 12.44 1.45 4.78
C ILE A 44 12.30 2.62 5.77
N PRO A 45 11.26 2.63 6.64
CA PRO A 45 11.17 3.57 7.75
C PRO A 45 12.36 3.48 8.70
N ASP A 46 12.64 4.56 9.45
CA ASP A 46 13.71 4.55 10.46
C ASP A 46 13.35 3.73 11.70
N GLN A 47 12.05 3.48 11.92
CA GLN A 47 11.53 2.67 13.03
C GLN A 47 11.36 1.21 12.63
N GLU A 48 11.47 0.31 13.60
CA GLU A 48 11.24 -1.12 13.40
C GLU A 48 9.78 -1.40 13.02
N ALA A 49 9.60 -2.33 12.07
CA ALA A 49 8.29 -2.66 11.51
C ALA A 49 7.27 -3.02 12.59
N HIS A 50 7.64 -3.88 13.54
CA HIS A 50 6.73 -4.30 14.61
C HIS A 50 6.24 -3.13 15.49
N THR A 51 7.09 -2.13 15.75
CA THR A 51 6.72 -0.94 16.53
C THR A 51 5.69 -0.11 15.75
N LEU A 52 5.90 0.04 14.45
CA LEU A 52 4.98 0.73 13.56
C LEU A 52 3.66 -0.02 13.41
N SER A 53 3.71 -1.34 13.20
CA SER A 53 2.55 -2.23 13.11
C SER A 53 1.69 -2.15 14.37
N ALA A 54 2.29 -2.22 15.56
CA ALA A 54 1.58 -2.11 16.83
C ALA A 54 0.87 -0.76 16.99
N TYR A 55 1.57 0.35 16.67
CA TYR A 55 1.00 1.69 16.76
C TYR A 55 -0.13 1.90 15.75
N VAL A 56 0.05 1.47 14.50
CA VAL A 56 -0.96 1.59 13.45
C VAL A 56 -2.20 0.74 13.77
N ALA A 57 -2.02 -0.48 14.26
CA ALA A 57 -3.13 -1.31 14.70
C ALA A 57 -3.96 -0.65 15.80
N GLU A 58 -3.31 0.06 16.74
CA GLU A 58 -4.01 0.79 17.80
C GLU A 58 -4.81 1.97 17.24
N VAL A 59 -4.18 2.80 16.43
CA VAL A 59 -4.82 3.97 15.82
C VAL A 59 -6.00 3.58 14.92
N CYS A 60 -5.86 2.50 14.15
CA CYS A 60 -6.88 1.99 13.23
C CYS A 60 -7.98 1.16 13.92
N ARG A 61 -7.85 0.80 15.20
CA ARG A 61 -8.91 0.08 15.94
C ARG A 61 -10.02 1.01 16.44
N GLY A 62 -9.67 2.23 16.83
CA GLY A 62 -10.62 3.19 17.41
C GLY A 62 -11.53 3.86 16.38
N PHE A 63 -11.15 3.85 15.10
CA PHE A 63 -11.81 4.55 14.01
C PHE A 63 -11.74 3.68 12.74
N ASP A 64 -12.70 3.80 11.81
CA ASP A 64 -12.61 3.17 10.49
C ASP A 64 -11.59 3.93 9.60
N LEU A 65 -10.33 3.91 10.04
CA LEU A 65 -9.18 4.51 9.39
C LEU A 65 -8.29 3.39 8.86
N GLN A 66 -7.98 3.42 7.58
CA GLN A 66 -7.06 2.48 6.94
C GLN A 66 -5.78 3.20 6.51
N LEU A 67 -4.63 2.55 6.65
CA LEU A 67 -3.35 3.05 6.14
C LEU A 67 -2.95 2.26 4.88
N HIS A 68 -2.98 2.93 3.74
CA HIS A 68 -2.46 2.41 2.48
C HIS A 68 -1.02 2.87 2.27
N ILE A 69 -0.17 2.01 1.71
CA ILE A 69 1.23 2.32 1.45
C ILE A 69 1.53 2.11 -0.04
N CYS A 70 2.10 3.14 -0.66
CA CYS A 70 2.67 3.08 -2.00
C CYS A 70 4.20 3.18 -1.91
N LEU A 71 4.87 2.04 -2.09
CA LEU A 71 6.32 1.97 -2.23
C LEU A 71 6.71 2.29 -3.68
N PHE A 72 7.58 3.28 -3.85
CA PHE A 72 8.21 3.57 -5.15
C PHE A 72 9.70 3.23 -5.09
N SER A 73 10.12 2.25 -5.90
CA SER A 73 11.53 1.85 -6.01
C SER A 73 12.12 2.32 -7.34
N VAL A 74 13.18 3.11 -7.26
CA VAL A 74 14.03 3.44 -8.41
C VAL A 74 15.04 2.30 -8.59
N VAL A 75 15.14 1.75 -9.79
CA VAL A 75 16.25 0.86 -10.13
C VAL A 75 17.42 1.77 -10.47
N GLU A 76 18.36 1.92 -9.55
CA GLU A 76 19.54 2.77 -9.82
C GLU A 76 20.35 2.17 -10.98
N ASP A 77 20.52 2.95 -12.05
CA ASP A 77 21.74 2.89 -12.85
C ASP A 77 22.87 3.42 -11.96
N VAL A 78 23.91 2.60 -11.80
CA VAL A 78 24.98 2.67 -10.77
C VAL A 78 25.81 3.99 -10.82
N GLY A 79 25.44 4.95 -11.67
CA GLY A 79 26.12 6.25 -11.84
C GLY A 79 25.36 7.50 -11.36
N SER A 80 24.10 7.41 -10.92
CA SER A 80 23.30 8.60 -10.59
C SER A 80 23.41 9.02 -9.12
N ARG A 81 24.38 9.91 -8.84
CA ARG A 81 24.58 10.59 -7.55
C ARG A 81 23.30 11.30 -7.09
N GLY A 82 22.51 10.68 -6.20
CA GLY A 82 21.43 11.39 -5.51
C GLY A 82 20.39 10.53 -4.81
N VAL A 83 20.28 9.24 -5.14
CA VAL A 83 19.35 8.35 -4.46
C VAL A 83 20.02 7.85 -3.17
N LEU A 84 19.38 8.14 -2.03
CA LEU A 84 19.84 7.70 -0.72
C LEU A 84 19.69 6.18 -0.66
N PRO A 85 20.80 5.40 -0.55
CA PRO A 85 20.67 3.96 -0.37
C PRO A 85 19.87 3.72 0.92
N ALA A 86 18.91 2.80 0.86
CA ALA A 86 18.28 2.30 2.07
C ALA A 86 19.39 1.73 2.95
N ARG A 87 19.72 2.45 4.03
CA ARG A 87 20.98 2.24 4.76
C ARG A 87 21.25 0.78 5.19
N TYR A 88 20.22 -0.09 5.27
CA TYR A 88 20.37 -1.49 5.69
C TYR A 88 19.35 -2.49 5.10
N ALA A 89 18.58 -2.14 4.07
CA ALA A 89 17.53 -3.03 3.56
C ALA A 89 17.48 -3.05 2.03
N ASN A 90 17.37 -4.25 1.46
CA ASN A 90 17.11 -4.40 0.03
C ASN A 90 15.62 -4.09 -0.30
N PRO A 91 15.26 -3.92 -1.59
CA PRO A 91 13.89 -3.58 -1.96
C PRO A 91 12.83 -4.59 -1.48
N ALA A 92 13.16 -5.89 -1.48
CA ALA A 92 12.25 -6.94 -1.04
C ALA A 92 12.04 -6.92 0.49
N GLU A 93 13.10 -6.71 1.27
CA GLU A 93 13.02 -6.52 2.72
C GLU A 93 12.18 -5.29 3.07
N THR A 94 12.39 -4.19 2.34
CA THR A 94 11.59 -2.97 2.49
C THR A 94 10.12 -3.24 2.20
N ALA A 95 9.80 -3.92 1.09
CA ALA A 95 8.44 -4.26 0.74
C ALA A 95 7.80 -5.17 1.80
N SER A 96 8.52 -6.18 2.31
CA SER A 96 8.04 -7.07 3.36
C SER A 96 7.69 -6.32 4.65
N ALA A 97 8.58 -5.44 5.11
CA ALA A 97 8.34 -4.61 6.30
C ALA A 97 7.13 -3.69 6.13
N LEU A 98 6.96 -3.07 4.96
CA LEU A 98 5.83 -2.20 4.68
C LEU A 98 4.51 -2.97 4.59
N LYS A 99 4.52 -4.20 4.05
CA LYS A 99 3.34 -5.06 4.04
C LYS A 99 2.88 -5.42 5.45
N GLU A 100 3.81 -5.74 6.36
CA GLU A 100 3.49 -6.01 7.76
C GLU A 100 2.72 -4.84 8.38
N ILE A 101 3.20 -3.61 8.14
CA ILE A 101 2.57 -2.38 8.62
C ILE A 101 1.18 -2.18 8.00
N VAL A 102 1.03 -2.39 6.69
CA VAL A 102 -0.27 -2.28 5.99
C VAL A 102 -1.28 -3.28 6.53
N GLN A 103 -0.86 -4.52 6.76
CA GLN A 103 -1.72 -5.58 7.28
C GLN A 103 -2.27 -5.23 8.66
N ALA A 104 -1.43 -4.66 9.53
CA ALA A 104 -1.84 -4.18 10.84
C ALA A 104 -2.93 -3.07 10.74
N ALA A 105 -2.93 -2.30 9.66
CA ALA A 105 -3.88 -1.23 9.38
C ALA A 105 -5.15 -1.67 8.62
N LYS A 106 -5.22 -2.94 8.18
CA LYS A 106 -6.22 -3.40 7.20
C LYS A 106 -6.25 -2.54 5.93
N GLY A 107 -5.09 -1.99 5.55
CA GLY A 107 -4.97 -1.15 4.38
C GLY A 107 -4.62 -1.92 3.13
N ARG A 108 -4.10 -1.20 2.14
CA ARG A 108 -3.67 -1.75 0.84
C ARG A 108 -2.22 -1.39 0.55
N PHE A 109 -1.50 -2.33 0.00
CA PHE A 109 -0.11 -2.19 -0.39
C PHE A 109 0.02 -2.13 -1.91
N HIS A 110 0.86 -1.20 -2.36
CA HIS A 110 1.23 -1.07 -3.75
C HIS A 110 2.72 -0.82 -3.88
N TRP A 111 3.36 -1.52 -4.80
CA TRP A 111 4.77 -1.40 -5.11
C TRP A 111 4.97 -1.14 -6.60
N PHE A 112 5.56 0.01 -6.88
CA PHE A 112 5.82 0.49 -8.23
C PHE A 112 7.30 0.81 -8.41
N GLY A 113 7.76 0.78 -9.65
CA GLY A 113 9.03 1.36 -10.06
C GLY A 113 8.95 1.90 -11.47
N GLU A 114 10.09 2.30 -12.03
CA GLU A 114 10.15 2.89 -13.37
C GLU A 114 9.66 1.95 -14.46
N ALA A 115 9.91 0.64 -14.31
CA ALA A 115 9.47 -0.39 -15.26
C ALA A 115 7.97 -0.75 -15.13
N GLY A 116 7.27 -0.22 -14.14
CA GLY A 116 5.84 -0.48 -13.93
C GLY A 116 5.50 -0.97 -12.51
N ILE A 117 4.48 -1.81 -12.44
CA ILE A 117 3.89 -2.28 -11.18
C ILE A 117 4.53 -3.62 -10.82
N PHE A 118 5.19 -3.68 -9.67
CA PHE A 118 5.72 -4.94 -9.14
C PHE A 118 4.63 -5.70 -8.38
N GLU A 119 3.84 -5.00 -7.57
CA GLU A 119 2.78 -5.61 -6.76
C GLU A 119 1.70 -4.59 -6.43
N SER A 120 0.44 -5.04 -6.35
CA SER A 120 -0.67 -4.18 -5.99
C SER A 120 -1.84 -5.02 -5.51
N ASP A 121 -2.29 -4.79 -4.27
CA ASP A 121 -3.46 -5.47 -3.72
C ASP A 121 -4.71 -5.22 -4.57
N ASP A 122 -4.88 -3.99 -5.06
CA ASP A 122 -6.03 -3.63 -5.89
C ASP A 122 -6.06 -4.38 -7.23
N ILE A 123 -4.89 -4.57 -7.85
CA ILE A 123 -4.82 -5.35 -9.10
C ILE A 123 -5.18 -6.80 -8.80
N THR A 124 -4.63 -7.37 -7.73
CA THR A 124 -4.97 -8.74 -7.31
C THR A 124 -6.47 -8.90 -7.05
N ILE A 125 -7.09 -7.95 -6.36
CA ILE A 125 -8.54 -7.97 -6.09
C ILE A 125 -9.33 -7.90 -7.40
N ILE A 126 -8.99 -6.97 -8.30
CA ILE A 126 -9.69 -6.80 -9.59
C ILE A 126 -9.57 -8.07 -10.43
N VAL A 127 -8.37 -8.66 -10.50
CA VAL A 127 -8.15 -9.93 -11.23
C VAL A 127 -9.01 -11.05 -10.63
N SER A 128 -9.04 -11.17 -9.31
CA SER A 128 -9.87 -12.18 -8.64
C SER A 128 -11.37 -12.00 -8.92
N GLU A 129 -11.87 -10.77 -8.90
CA GLU A 129 -13.27 -10.49 -9.23
C GLU A 129 -13.59 -10.80 -10.70
N MET A 130 -12.66 -10.53 -11.62
CA MET A 130 -12.81 -10.88 -13.03
C MET A 130 -12.85 -12.40 -13.24
N GLU A 131 -11.99 -13.15 -12.55
CA GLU A 131 -11.99 -14.61 -12.59
C GLU A 131 -13.30 -15.20 -12.04
N LYS A 132 -13.83 -14.65 -10.94
CA LYS A 132 -15.14 -15.05 -10.39
C LYS A 132 -16.26 -14.80 -11.39
N ALA A 133 -16.28 -13.63 -12.02
CA ALA A 133 -17.28 -13.29 -13.04
C ALA A 133 -17.22 -14.26 -14.23
N ASN A 134 -16.01 -14.60 -14.71
CA ASN A 134 -15.82 -15.57 -15.78
C ASN A 134 -16.30 -16.97 -15.37
N ASN A 135 -16.01 -17.41 -14.14
CA ASN A 135 -16.48 -18.69 -13.60
C ASN A 135 -18.01 -18.76 -13.57
N TYR A 136 -18.68 -17.70 -13.13
CA TYR A 136 -20.14 -17.64 -13.14
C TYR A 136 -20.70 -17.69 -14.55
N SER A 137 -20.09 -16.98 -15.51
CA SER A 137 -20.48 -17.02 -16.91
C SER A 137 -20.42 -18.43 -17.50
N GLN A 138 -19.32 -19.15 -17.26
CA GLN A 138 -19.14 -20.54 -17.71
C GLN A 138 -20.18 -21.48 -17.09
N LYS A 139 -20.43 -21.39 -15.78
CA LYS A 139 -21.45 -22.19 -15.10
C LYS A 139 -22.85 -21.94 -15.67
N CYS A 140 -23.19 -20.69 -15.96
CA CYS A 140 -24.46 -20.34 -16.60
C CYS A 140 -24.57 -20.95 -18.01
N ALA A 141 -23.50 -20.90 -18.81
CA ALA A 141 -23.48 -21.51 -20.14
C ALA A 141 -23.73 -23.03 -20.07
N PHE A 142 -23.02 -23.74 -19.18
CA PHE A 142 -23.22 -25.18 -18.97
C PHE A 142 -24.64 -25.52 -18.50
N LEU A 143 -25.21 -24.70 -17.60
CA LEU A 143 -26.58 -24.89 -17.13
C LEU A 143 -27.59 -24.75 -18.29
N VAL A 144 -27.42 -23.73 -19.13
CA VAL A 144 -28.28 -23.50 -20.30
C VAL A 144 -28.17 -24.65 -21.31
N GLU A 145 -26.97 -25.14 -21.60
CA GLU A 145 -26.76 -26.30 -22.47
C GLU A 145 -27.42 -27.56 -21.91
N SER A 146 -27.26 -27.81 -20.61
CA SER A 146 -27.87 -28.97 -19.93
C SER A 146 -29.40 -28.94 -19.98
N LEU A 147 -30.01 -27.75 -19.93
CA LEU A 147 -31.46 -27.59 -20.07
C LEU A 147 -31.93 -27.84 -21.51
N LYS A 148 -31.18 -27.35 -22.52
CA LYS A 148 -31.48 -27.59 -23.93
C LYS A 148 -31.43 -29.07 -24.30
N GLN A 149 -30.54 -29.86 -23.70
CA GLN A 149 -30.44 -31.29 -23.95
C GLN A 149 -31.59 -32.12 -23.32
N ARG A 150 -32.38 -31.53 -22.43
CA ARG A 150 -33.52 -32.18 -21.75
C ARG A 150 -34.88 -31.84 -22.37
N ALA A 151 -34.92 -30.91 -23.33
CA ALA A 151 -36.12 -30.49 -24.06
C ALA A 151 -36.17 -31.16 -25.43
#